data_AF-A0A7I7R9P8-F1
#
_entry.id   AF-A0A7I7R9P8-F1
#
_cell.length_a   1.000
_cell.length_b   1.000
_cell.length_c   1.000
_cell.angle_alpha   90.00
_cell.angle_beta   90.00
_cell.angle_gamma   90.00
#
_symmetry.space_group_name_H-M   'P 1'
#
loop_
_entity.id
_entity.type
_entity.pdbx_description
1 polymer ?
#
loop_
_entity_poly.entity_id
_entity_poly.type
_entity_poly.pdbx_seq_one_letter_code
_entity_poly.pdbx_strand_id
1 'polypeptide(L)'
;MTVVEDWQLVCSEFRIEEIWTGAFASGFGEVGDGRSFSFHIQQQKLVVDIYRPRLVGPVPQDEDVVATASRHLFAIDIADERSLTAAVRDVVSDLIR
;
A
#
# COMPACT_ATOMS: atom_id res chain seq x y z
N MET A 1 -13.72 -35.02 -11.83
CA MET A 1 -12.68 -34.31 -11.07
C MET A 1 -13.00 -32.84 -11.18
N THR A 2 -13.71 -32.33 -10.19
CA THR A 2 -14.30 -30.99 -10.17
C THR A 2 -13.19 -29.96 -10.05
N VAL A 3 -13.15 -29.03 -11.00
CA VAL A 3 -12.37 -27.80 -10.93
C VAL A 3 -13.01 -26.96 -9.82
N VAL A 4 -12.54 -27.15 -8.60
CA VAL A 4 -12.96 -26.38 -7.42
C VAL A 4 -12.09 -25.12 -7.34
N GLU A 5 -12.70 -24.01 -7.77
CA GLU A 5 -12.55 -22.66 -7.24
C GLU A 5 -11.17 -21.97 -7.29
N ASP A 6 -10.76 -21.63 -8.52
CA ASP A 6 -9.75 -20.58 -8.83
C ASP A 6 -10.27 -19.14 -8.52
N TRP A 7 -11.49 -19.02 -7.99
CA TRP A 7 -12.08 -17.75 -7.53
C TRP A 7 -11.62 -17.35 -6.13
N GLN A 8 -10.75 -18.16 -5.51
CA GLN A 8 -9.86 -17.70 -4.44
C GLN A 8 -8.64 -16.94 -5.01
N LEU A 9 -8.82 -16.14 -6.07
CA LEU A 9 -8.32 -14.76 -6.04
C LEU A 9 -8.98 -14.10 -4.82
N VAL A 10 -8.49 -14.47 -3.65
CA VAL A 10 -8.90 -13.96 -2.36
C VAL A 10 -8.91 -12.45 -2.54
N CYS A 11 -10.08 -11.82 -2.38
CA CYS A 11 -10.11 -10.43 -1.98
C CYS A 11 -9.34 -10.38 -0.66
N SER A 12 -8.01 -10.30 -0.72
CA SER A 12 -7.19 -10.14 0.47
C SER A 12 -7.73 -8.90 1.17
N GLU A 13 -7.89 -8.91 2.47
CA GLU A 13 -8.13 -7.64 3.15
C GLU A 13 -6.85 -6.80 3.02
N PHE A 14 -7.00 -5.47 3.04
CA PHE A 14 -5.87 -4.56 3.10
C PHE A 14 -4.80 -5.10 4.06
N ARG A 15 -3.58 -5.28 3.55
CA ARG A 15 -2.47 -5.86 4.30
C ARG A 15 -1.20 -5.08 4.03
N ILE A 16 -0.47 -4.77 5.10
CA ILE A 16 0.92 -4.34 5.02
C ILE A 16 1.80 -5.59 5.21
N GLU A 17 2.73 -5.80 4.29
CA GLU A 17 3.68 -6.92 4.34
C GLU A 17 4.95 -6.55 5.10
N GLU A 18 5.46 -5.35 4.83
CA GLU A 18 6.65 -4.84 5.49
C GLU A 18 6.49 -3.35 5.80
N ILE A 19 6.99 -2.96 6.97
CA ILE A 19 6.91 -1.60 7.50
C ILE A 19 8.20 -1.26 8.25
N TRP A 20 8.78 -0.12 7.87
CA TRP A 20 9.84 0.53 8.62
C TRP A 20 9.30 1.85 9.15
N THR A 21 9.46 2.09 10.45
CA THR A 21 9.01 3.32 11.12
C THR A 21 10.15 4.35 11.23
N GLY A 22 9.81 5.55 11.70
CA GLY A 22 10.76 6.65 11.93
C GLY A 22 10.74 7.73 10.84
N ALA A 23 11.77 8.58 10.80
CA ALA A 23 11.79 9.77 9.96
C ALA A 23 11.72 9.48 8.44
N PHE A 24 12.16 8.29 8.03
CA PHE A 24 12.14 7.80 6.65
C PHE A 24 11.23 6.58 6.52
N ALA A 25 10.12 6.57 7.27
CA ALA A 25 9.23 5.44 7.28
C ALA A 25 8.77 5.05 5.87
N SER A 26 8.70 3.75 5.61
CA SER A 26 8.35 3.19 4.31
C SER A 26 7.84 1.77 4.45
N GLY A 27 7.29 1.23 3.37
CA GLY A 27 6.81 -0.14 3.35
C GLY A 27 6.00 -0.44 2.11
N PHE A 28 5.43 -1.64 2.07
CA PHE A 28 4.61 -2.11 0.96
C PHE A 28 3.60 -3.16 1.43
N GLY A 29 2.63 -3.44 0.57
CA GLY A 29 1.65 -4.48 0.81
C GLY A 29 0.61 -4.59 -0.30
N GLU A 30 -0.55 -5.13 0.04
CA GLU A 30 -1.66 -5.40 -0.88
C GLU A 30 -2.94 -4.67 -0.47
N VAL A 31 -3.61 -4.10 -1.48
CA VAL A 31 -4.89 -3.42 -1.33
C VAL A 31 -6.03 -4.42 -1.10
N GLY A 32 -5.92 -5.59 -1.74
CA GLY A 32 -6.89 -6.66 -1.63
C GLY A 32 -7.55 -7.10 -2.92
N ASP A 33 -7.52 -6.27 -3.95
CA ASP A 33 -8.07 -6.58 -5.28
C ASP A 33 -7.01 -7.09 -6.26
N GLY A 34 -5.90 -7.61 -5.73
CA GLY A 34 -4.73 -8.06 -6.50
C GLY A 34 -3.79 -6.93 -6.92
N ARG A 35 -4.01 -5.70 -6.46
CA ARG A 35 -3.06 -4.59 -6.59
C ARG A 35 -2.17 -4.50 -5.35
N SER A 36 -0.88 -4.31 -5.59
CA SER A 36 0.09 -3.96 -4.56
C SER A 36 0.20 -2.44 -4.43
N PHE A 37 0.66 -1.98 -3.28
CA PHE A 37 1.00 -0.58 -3.04
C PHE A 37 2.35 -0.47 -2.34
N SER A 38 2.99 0.68 -2.49
CA SER A 38 4.10 1.10 -1.65
C SER A 38 3.76 2.40 -0.95
N PHE A 39 4.46 2.67 0.15
CA PHE A 39 4.41 3.97 0.80
C PHE A 39 5.77 4.39 1.30
N HIS A 40 6.00 5.70 1.36
CA HIS A 40 7.21 6.27 1.92
C HIS A 40 6.98 7.69 2.44
N ILE A 41 7.83 8.13 3.36
CA ILE A 41 7.85 9.52 3.81
C ILE A 41 8.79 10.34 2.94
N GLN A 42 8.25 11.38 2.31
CA GLN A 42 9.03 12.38 1.59
C GLN A 42 8.60 13.78 2.05
N GLN A 43 9.56 14.61 2.50
CA GLN A 43 9.29 16.01 2.91
C GLN A 43 8.09 16.15 3.88
N GLN A 44 8.03 15.31 4.92
CA GLN A 44 6.93 15.27 5.92
C GLN A 44 5.54 14.89 5.35
N LYS A 45 5.51 14.30 4.16
CA LYS A 45 4.31 13.73 3.57
C LYS A 45 4.45 12.21 3.50
N LEU A 46 3.36 11.52 3.81
CA LEU A 46 3.16 10.14 3.44
C LEU A 46 2.75 10.12 1.97
N VAL A 47 3.57 9.50 1.13
CA VAL A 47 3.27 9.23 -0.28
C VAL A 47 2.89 7.76 -0.39
N VAL A 48 1.81 7.47 -1.11
CA VAL A 48 1.32 6.12 -1.37
C VAL A 48 1.10 5.97 -2.87
N ASP A 49 1.71 4.94 -3.45
CA ASP A 49 1.56 4.57 -4.85
C ASP A 49 0.89 3.20 -4.95
N ILE A 50 -0.18 3.11 -5.74
CA ILE A 50 -0.87 1.85 -6.08
C ILE A 50 -0.43 1.44 -7.47
N TYR A 51 -0.02 0.18 -7.60
CA TYR A 51 0.44 -0.39 -8.87
C TYR A 51 -0.68 -1.14 -9.60
N ARG A 52 -0.52 -1.27 -10.93
CA ARG A 52 -1.39 -2.14 -11.73
C ARG A 52 -1.30 -3.58 -11.24
N PRO A 53 -2.40 -4.35 -11.33
CA PRO A 53 -2.37 -5.76 -10.96
C PRO A 53 -1.48 -6.55 -11.93
N ARG A 54 -0.98 -7.71 -11.48
CA ARG A 54 -0.19 -8.66 -12.29
C ARG A 54 1.09 -8.06 -12.88
N LEU A 55 1.89 -7.42 -12.04
CA LEU A 55 3.21 -6.91 -12.43
C LEU A 55 4.09 -8.03 -12.99
N VAL A 56 4.75 -7.76 -14.13
CA VAL A 56 5.65 -8.69 -14.81
C VAL A 56 7.09 -8.23 -14.56
N GLY A 57 7.52 -8.28 -13.31
CA GLY A 57 8.87 -7.86 -12.92
C GLY A 57 9.04 -7.83 -11.39
N PRO A 58 10.28 -7.98 -10.90
CA PRO A 58 10.55 -7.97 -9.46
C PRO A 58 10.39 -6.58 -8.83
N VAL A 59 10.50 -5.51 -9.63
CA VAL A 59 10.45 -4.13 -9.15
C VAL A 59 9.46 -3.35 -10.01
N PRO A 60 8.34 -2.86 -9.43
CA PRO A 60 7.43 -1.96 -10.13
C PRO A 60 8.16 -0.70 -10.60
N GLN A 61 7.86 -0.24 -11.81
CA GLN A 61 8.34 1.03 -12.35
C GLN A 61 7.30 2.14 -12.15
N ASP A 62 7.70 3.39 -12.34
CA ASP A 62 6.76 4.53 -12.26
C ASP A 62 5.60 4.40 -13.26
N GLU A 63 5.84 3.74 -14.41
CA GLU A 63 4.85 3.43 -15.43
C GLU A 63 3.75 2.47 -14.95
N ASP A 64 4.05 1.68 -13.92
CA ASP A 64 3.13 0.72 -13.34
C ASP A 64 2.16 1.36 -12.33
N VAL A 65 2.39 2.62 -11.94
CA VAL A 65 1.57 3.34 -10.96
C VAL A 65 0.24 3.74 -11.59
N VAL A 66 -0.85 3.27 -11.01
CA VAL A 66 -2.23 3.58 -11.46
C VAL A 66 -2.88 4.66 -10.61
N ALA A 67 -2.40 4.88 -9.38
CA ALA A 67 -2.88 5.94 -8.52
C ALA A 67 -1.81 6.34 -7.50
N THR A 68 -1.72 7.64 -7.20
CA THR A 68 -0.83 8.21 -6.18
C THR A 68 -1.60 9.15 -5.29
N ALA A 69 -1.40 9.06 -3.98
CA ALA A 69 -1.85 10.04 -3.02
C ALA A 69 -0.70 10.52 -2.14
N SER A 70 -0.79 11.77 -1.70
CA SER A 70 0.10 12.29 -0.65
C SER A 70 -0.71 12.98 0.44
N ARG A 71 -0.31 12.76 1.69
CA ARG A 71 -0.93 13.35 2.87
C ARG A 71 0.13 13.91 3.81
N HIS A 72 -0.11 15.11 4.36
CA HIS A 72 0.73 15.65 5.41
C HIS A 72 0.61 14.85 6.72
N LEU A 73 1.74 14.58 7.37
CA LEU A 73 1.83 13.79 8.60
C LEU A 73 1.69 14.64 9.88
N PHE A 74 0.87 15.69 9.84
CA PHE A 74 0.64 16.49 11.04
C PHE A 74 -0.11 15.65 12.10
N ALA A 75 0.42 15.64 13.32
CA ALA A 75 -0.14 14.92 14.48
C ALA A 75 -0.18 13.39 14.36
N ILE A 76 0.61 12.77 13.48
CA ILE A 76 0.80 11.31 13.44
C ILE A 76 2.17 10.98 14.04
N ASP A 77 2.21 10.03 14.96
CA ASP A 77 3.47 9.45 15.43
C ASP A 77 3.99 8.44 14.39
N ILE A 78 4.98 8.85 13.61
CA ILE A 78 5.59 8.02 12.57
C ILE A 78 6.57 6.97 13.13
N ALA A 79 6.93 7.07 14.41
CA ALA A 79 7.76 6.06 15.08
C ALA A 79 6.91 4.90 15.63
N ASP A 80 5.63 5.13 15.88
CA ASP A 80 4.66 4.10 16.25
C ASP A 80 4.09 3.39 15.01
N GLU A 81 4.37 2.08 14.91
CA GLU A 81 3.94 1.23 13.81
C GLU A 81 2.41 1.23 13.62
N ARG A 82 1.65 1.27 14.70
CA ARG A 82 0.18 1.25 14.67
C ARG A 82 -0.39 2.53 14.10
N SER A 83 0.14 3.67 14.55
CA SER A 83 -0.23 4.99 14.04
C SER A 83 0.09 5.15 12.56
N LEU A 84 1.26 4.70 12.13
CA LEU A 84 1.65 4.69 10.72
C LEU A 84 0.76 3.77 9.88
N THR A 85 0.50 2.55 10.36
CA THR A 85 -0.40 1.58 9.70
C THR A 85 -1.80 2.16 9.49
N ALA A 86 -2.35 2.83 10.50
CA ALA A 86 -3.65 3.49 10.38
C ALA A 86 -3.63 4.60 9.32
N ALA A 87 -2.58 5.44 9.33
CA ALA A 87 -2.44 6.52 8.35
C ALA A 87 -2.33 6.00 6.91
N VAL A 88 -1.58 4.93 6.68
CA VAL A 88 -1.45 4.27 5.37
C VAL A 88 -2.79 3.69 4.92
N ARG A 89 -3.49 2.97 5.80
CA ARG A 89 -4.79 2.38 5.49
C ARG A 89 -5.80 3.44 5.07
N ASP A 90 -5.85 4.57 5.76
CA ASP A 90 -6.77 5.65 5.43
C ASP A 90 -6.49 6.22 4.03
N VAL A 91 -5.21 6.48 3.70
CA VAL A 91 -4.80 6.99 2.38
C VAL A 91 -5.10 5.98 1.28
N VAL A 92 -4.82 4.69 1.51
CA VAL A 92 -5.16 3.63 0.54
C VAL A 92 -6.67 3.54 0.35
N SER A 93 -7.45 3.62 1.43
CA SER A 93 -8.92 3.59 1.36
C SER A 93 -9.48 4.75 0.53
N ASP A 94 -8.89 5.94 0.64
CA ASP A 94 -9.27 7.11 -0.16
C ASP A 94 -8.91 6.95 -1.65
N LEU A 95 -7.85 6.22 -1.98
CA LEU A 95 -7.41 5.96 -3.35
C LEU A 95 -8.24 4.90 -4.10
N ILE A 96 -8.89 3.99 -3.37
CA ILE A 96 -9.60 2.84 -3.95
C ILE A 96 -11.13 2.97 -3.92
N ARG A 97 -11.63 4.08 -3.38
CA ARG A 97 -13.06 4.39 -3.32
C ARG A 97 -13.66 4.67 -4.69
#